data_AF-A0E7U9-F1
#
_entry.id   AF-A0E7U9-F1
#
_cell.length_a   1.000
_cell.length_b   1.000
_cell.length_c   1.000
_cell.angle_alpha   90.00
_cell.angle_beta   90.00
_cell.angle_gamma   90.00
#
_symmetry.space_group_name_H-M   'P 1'
#
loop_
_entity.id
_entity.type
_entity.pdbx_description
1 polymer ?
#
loop_
_entity_poly.entity_id
_entity_poly.type
_entity_poly.pdbx_seq_one_letter_code
_entity_poly.pdbx_strand_id
1 'polypeptide(L)'
;MEVQNIQYEQCEFCNRKFFEGKLKMHLKLCSKEKPMIFVAKGKEEPKKKRSKSMAKPKSQGPKKTNRENSSLDRSYITTAECHLCGRKFNPRNLESHLDLCQKNQKELMYKKMLIEKQLKQKKITTYHCKQCSYEMEQDHNFCGRCGFKRK
;
A
#
# COMPACT_ATOMS: atom_id res chain seq x y z
N MET A 1 -22.07 -24.92 -21.72
CA MET A 1 -20.74 -24.60 -21.15
C MET A 1 -20.45 -25.65 -20.11
N GLU A 2 -19.62 -26.64 -20.46
CA GLU A 2 -19.17 -27.65 -19.52
C GLU A 2 -18.26 -26.99 -18.48
N VAL A 3 -18.66 -27.07 -17.21
CA VAL A 3 -17.87 -26.60 -16.08
C VAL A 3 -16.70 -27.57 -15.95
N GLN A 4 -15.50 -27.13 -16.33
CA GLN A 4 -14.29 -27.91 -16.14
C GLN A 4 -14.14 -28.25 -14.65
N ASN A 5 -14.07 -29.54 -14.35
CA ASN A 5 -13.81 -30.06 -13.01
C ASN A 5 -12.36 -29.72 -12.65
N ILE A 6 -12.17 -28.62 -11.92
CA ILE A 6 -10.85 -28.16 -11.51
C ILE A 6 -10.40 -29.03 -10.33
N GLN A 7 -9.45 -29.92 -10.59
CA GLN A 7 -8.77 -30.70 -9.56
C GLN A 7 -7.77 -29.83 -8.77
N TYR A 8 -7.80 -29.95 -7.45
CA TYR A 8 -6.90 -29.27 -6.53
C TYR A 8 -6.12 -30.29 -5.71
N GLU A 9 -4.80 -30.12 -5.64
CA GLU A 9 -3.92 -30.93 -4.80
C GLU A 9 -3.47 -30.10 -3.59
N GLN A 10 -3.41 -30.72 -2.41
CA GLN A 10 -3.03 -30.05 -1.16
C GLN A 10 -1.62 -30.47 -0.72
N CYS A 11 -0.81 -29.51 -0.27
CA CYS A 11 0.50 -29.80 0.30
C CYS A 11 0.38 -30.39 1.71
N GLU A 12 0.98 -31.56 1.96
CA GLU A 12 0.96 -32.24 3.27
C GLU A 12 1.72 -31.48 4.36
N PHE A 13 2.70 -30.65 3.97
CA PHE A 13 3.57 -29.94 4.93
C PHE A 13 3.01 -28.59 5.39
N CYS A 14 2.23 -27.91 4.54
CA CYS A 14 1.68 -26.58 4.88
C CYS A 14 0.18 -26.42 4.62
N ASN A 15 -0.50 -27.47 4.16
CA ASN A 15 -1.94 -27.53 3.92
C ASN A 15 -2.49 -26.50 2.93
N ARG A 16 -1.64 -25.95 2.05
CA ARG A 16 -2.07 -25.05 0.97
C ARG A 16 -2.58 -25.85 -0.23
N LYS A 17 -3.69 -25.40 -0.82
CA LYS A 17 -4.29 -25.97 -2.04
C LYS A 17 -3.66 -25.34 -3.28
N PHE A 18 -3.31 -26.17 -4.25
CA PHE A 18 -2.72 -25.77 -5.52
C PHE A 18 -3.45 -26.45 -6.68
N PHE A 19 -3.41 -25.80 -7.84
CA PHE A 19 -3.84 -26.42 -9.08
C PHE A 19 -2.83 -27.48 -9.53
N GLU A 20 -3.31 -28.42 -10.34
CA GLU A 20 -2.47 -29.47 -10.95
C GLU A 20 -1.20 -28.87 -11.57
N GLY A 21 -0.04 -29.43 -11.18
CA GLY A 21 1.28 -29.00 -11.64
C GLY A 21 1.95 -27.90 -10.81
N LYS A 22 1.19 -27.05 -10.10
CA LYS A 22 1.79 -26.01 -9.22
C LYS A 22 2.26 -26.58 -7.89
N LEU A 23 1.68 -27.68 -7.42
CA LEU A 23 2.09 -28.35 -6.18
C LEU A 23 3.54 -28.83 -6.27
N LYS A 24 3.96 -29.42 -7.39
CA LYS A 24 5.34 -29.89 -7.61
C LYS A 24 6.38 -28.77 -7.44
N MET A 25 6.07 -27.56 -7.91
CA MET A 25 6.95 -26.40 -7.72
C MET A 25 6.99 -25.95 -6.26
N HIS A 26 5.85 -26.05 -5.56
CA HIS A 26 5.77 -25.72 -4.15
C HIS A 26 6.56 -26.69 -3.27
N LEU A 27 6.50 -28.01 -3.53
CA LEU A 27 7.22 -29.04 -2.77
C LEU A 27 8.76 -28.90 -2.85
N LYS A 28 9.30 -28.28 -3.91
CA LYS A 28 10.74 -27.95 -3.98
C LYS A 28 11.19 -26.95 -2.91
N LEU A 29 10.27 -26.13 -2.42
CA LEU A 29 10.53 -25.05 -1.48
C LEU A 29 9.90 -25.30 -0.10
N CYS A 30 8.86 -26.13 -0.04
CA CYS A 30 8.12 -26.46 1.15
C CYS A 30 8.32 -27.94 1.48
N SER A 31 9.16 -28.19 2.48
CA SER A 31 9.53 -29.53 2.95
C SER A 31 9.14 -29.70 4.43
N LYS A 32 9.17 -30.94 4.92
CA LYS A 32 8.91 -31.29 6.33
C LYS A 32 9.73 -30.45 7.33
N GLU A 33 10.99 -30.14 6.99
CA GLU A 33 11.92 -29.39 7.85
C GLU A 33 11.71 -27.87 7.78
N LYS A 34 11.13 -27.37 6.68
CA LYS A 34 10.90 -25.94 6.45
C LYS A 34 9.56 -25.73 5.76
N PRO A 35 8.44 -26.00 6.45
CA PRO A 35 7.13 -25.86 5.85
C PRO A 35 6.84 -24.36 5.67
N MET A 36 6.34 -23.98 4.49
CA MET A 36 5.97 -22.59 4.16
C MET A 36 4.63 -22.21 4.80
N ILE A 37 4.55 -22.32 6.12
CA ILE A 37 3.38 -21.96 6.91
C ILE A 37 3.41 -20.45 7.14
N PHE A 38 2.32 -19.77 6.79
CA PHE A 38 2.13 -18.39 7.22
C PHE A 38 1.51 -18.45 8.61
N VAL A 39 2.34 -18.53 9.65
CA VAL A 39 1.83 -18.50 11.03
C VAL A 39 1.31 -17.08 11.27
N ALA A 40 -0.02 -16.94 11.33
CA ALA A 40 -0.62 -15.72 11.86
C ALA A 40 -0.10 -15.55 13.28
N LYS A 41 0.64 -14.47 13.51
CA LYS A 41 1.42 -14.21 14.72
C LYS A 41 0.51 -14.22 15.95
N GLY A 42 0.58 -15.26 16.76
CA GLY A 42 -0.11 -15.33 18.05
C GLY A 42 0.17 -16.65 18.78
N LYS A 43 0.74 -16.52 19.99
CA LYS A 43 0.94 -17.51 21.06
C LYS A 43 2.34 -18.20 21.14
N GLU A 44 3.22 -17.53 21.92
CA GLU A 44 4.24 -17.98 22.93
C GLU A 44 5.30 -19.08 22.61
N GLU A 45 6.56 -19.09 23.11
CA GLU A 45 7.60 -18.12 23.58
C GLU A 45 8.96 -18.91 23.70
N PRO A 46 10.03 -18.44 24.36
CA PRO A 46 11.22 -17.78 23.82
C PRO A 46 12.48 -18.66 23.63
N LYS A 47 13.43 -18.19 22.78
CA LYS A 47 14.89 -18.08 23.06
C LYS A 47 15.73 -17.86 21.79
N LYS A 48 16.13 -16.60 21.57
CA LYS A 48 17.52 -16.10 21.61
C LYS A 48 17.65 -14.81 20.81
N LYS A 49 18.14 -13.82 21.53
CA LYS A 49 18.41 -12.44 21.16
C LYS A 49 19.22 -12.36 19.87
N ARG A 50 18.77 -11.53 18.93
CA ARG A 50 19.66 -10.61 18.23
C ARG A 50 18.89 -9.37 17.83
N SER A 51 19.22 -8.30 18.53
CA SER A 51 18.88 -6.93 18.25
C SER A 51 19.35 -6.55 16.84
N LYS A 52 18.44 -5.99 16.05
CA LYS A 52 18.66 -4.76 15.30
C LYS A 52 17.30 -4.24 14.83
N SER A 53 16.95 -3.09 15.38
CA SER A 53 16.03 -2.13 14.82
C SER A 53 16.26 -2.01 13.31
N MET A 54 15.26 -2.42 12.52
CA MET A 54 15.19 -2.06 11.12
C MET A 54 13.90 -1.31 10.88
N ALA A 55 14.09 -0.03 10.53
CA ALA A 55 13.08 0.82 9.96
C ALA A 55 12.38 0.11 8.79
N LYS A 56 11.07 0.31 8.73
CA LYS A 56 10.12 -0.17 7.73
C LYS A 56 10.65 0.11 6.30
N PRO A 57 10.99 -0.90 5.47
CA PRO A 57 11.32 -0.67 4.08
C PRO A 57 10.04 -0.31 3.31
N LYS A 58 10.02 0.87 2.68
CA LYS A 58 9.05 1.19 1.63
C LYS A 58 9.19 0.12 0.53
N SER A 59 8.06 -0.44 0.16
CA SER A 59 7.85 -1.45 -0.87
C SER A 59 8.59 -1.13 -2.18
N GLN A 60 9.76 -1.75 -2.36
CA GLN A 60 10.34 -2.01 -3.66
C GLN A 60 9.91 -3.42 -4.08
N GLY A 61 9.39 -3.54 -5.30
CA GLY A 61 8.92 -4.81 -5.86
C GLY A 61 10.00 -5.90 -5.95
N PRO A 62 9.64 -7.13 -6.34
CA PRO A 62 10.49 -8.30 -6.18
C PRO A 62 11.77 -8.20 -7.01
N LYS A 63 12.93 -8.23 -6.34
CA LYS A 63 14.23 -8.44 -6.97
C LYS A 63 14.23 -9.84 -7.59
N LYS A 64 14.12 -9.92 -8.92
CA LYS A 64 14.42 -11.15 -9.65
C LYS A 64 15.92 -11.42 -9.58
N THR A 65 16.22 -12.68 -9.36
CA THR A 65 17.54 -13.30 -9.26
C THR A 65 18.43 -12.90 -10.43
N ASN A 66 19.69 -12.61 -10.10
CA ASN A 66 20.77 -12.36 -11.03
C ASN A 66 21.01 -13.62 -11.88
N ARG A 67 20.38 -13.68 -13.06
CA ARG A 67 20.84 -14.55 -14.15
C ARG A 67 21.74 -13.66 -14.98
N GLU A 68 23.04 -13.92 -14.86
CA GLU A 68 24.12 -13.20 -15.52
C GLU A 68 23.76 -12.97 -16.99
N ASN A 69 23.52 -11.72 -17.33
CA ASN A 69 23.42 -11.28 -18.71
C ASN A 69 24.64 -10.41 -18.97
N SER A 70 25.44 -10.90 -19.91
CA SER A 70 26.71 -10.40 -20.37
C SER A 70 26.75 -8.87 -20.50
N SER A 71 27.88 -8.33 -20.05
CA SER A 71 28.33 -6.96 -20.23
C SER A 71 28.45 -6.58 -21.72
N LEU A 72 27.32 -6.32 -22.38
CA LEU A 72 27.27 -5.65 -23.67
C LEU A 72 26.30 -4.47 -23.58
N ASP A 73 26.91 -3.29 -23.66
CA ASP A 73 26.34 -2.04 -24.14
C ASP A 73 25.12 -1.46 -23.38
N ARG A 74 25.43 -0.68 -22.34
CA ARG A 74 24.44 0.08 -21.55
C ARG A 74 24.06 1.42 -22.20
N SER A 75 24.48 1.67 -23.44
CA SER A 75 24.38 2.99 -24.07
C SER A 75 23.06 3.28 -24.81
N TYR A 76 22.18 2.27 -25.01
CA TYR A 76 20.95 2.45 -25.80
C TYR A 76 19.61 2.27 -25.07
N ILE A 77 19.56 2.08 -23.74
CA ILE A 77 18.25 1.94 -23.06
C ILE A 77 17.47 3.26 -23.15
N THR A 78 16.64 3.40 -24.19
CA THR A 78 15.70 4.50 -24.37
C THR A 78 14.64 4.40 -23.28
N THR A 79 14.91 5.02 -22.13
CA THR A 79 13.90 5.19 -21.09
C THR A 79 12.95 6.30 -21.50
N ALA A 80 11.66 6.02 -21.52
CA ALA A 80 10.63 7.00 -21.76
C ALA A 80 10.07 7.52 -20.43
N GLU A 81 9.79 8.81 -20.33
CA GLU A 81 9.25 9.43 -19.13
C GLU A 81 7.72 9.52 -19.17
N CYS A 82 7.10 9.36 -18.01
CA CYS A 82 5.66 9.56 -17.86
C CYS A 82 5.35 11.05 -17.71
N HIS A 83 4.63 11.66 -18.66
CA HIS A 83 4.24 13.07 -18.60
C HIS A 83 3.29 13.43 -17.43
N LEU A 84 2.65 12.43 -16.82
CA LEU A 84 1.77 12.64 -15.66
C LEU A 84 2.56 12.73 -14.35
N CYS A 85 3.61 11.93 -14.16
CA CYS A 85 4.31 11.86 -12.87
C CYS A 85 5.83 12.07 -12.94
N GLY A 86 6.40 12.31 -14.12
CA GLY A 86 7.83 12.55 -14.35
C GLY A 86 8.74 11.34 -14.12
N ARG A 87 8.19 10.13 -13.92
CA ARG A 87 9.00 8.93 -13.68
C ARG A 87 9.44 8.29 -14.99
N LYS A 88 10.67 7.78 -15.02
CA LYS A 88 11.27 7.10 -16.16
C LYS A 88 10.96 5.60 -16.14
N PHE A 89 10.52 5.06 -17.27
CA PHE A 89 10.16 3.65 -17.45
C PHE A 89 10.80 3.09 -18.72
N ASN A 90 10.89 1.76 -18.79
CA ASN A 90 11.08 1.08 -20.07
C ASN A 90 9.81 1.27 -20.92
N PRO A 91 9.91 1.46 -22.24
CA PRO A 91 8.76 1.74 -23.11
C PRO A 91 7.67 0.67 -22.99
N ARG A 92 8.06 -0.61 -22.88
CA ARG A 92 7.13 -1.73 -22.68
C ARG A 92 6.28 -1.63 -21.41
N ASN A 93 6.80 -0.98 -20.37
CA ASN A 93 6.13 -0.83 -19.08
C ASN A 93 5.48 0.55 -18.91
N LEU A 94 5.78 1.51 -19.81
CA LEU A 94 5.22 2.86 -19.76
C LEU A 94 3.71 2.82 -20.01
N GLU A 95 3.25 2.04 -20.98
CA GLU A 95 1.83 1.91 -21.33
C GLU A 95 0.98 1.50 -20.12
N SER A 96 1.31 0.37 -19.48
CA SER A 96 0.60 -0.09 -18.28
C SER A 96 0.76 0.88 -17.09
N HIS A 97 1.86 1.63 -17.06
CA HIS A 97 2.03 2.69 -16.07
C HIS A 97 1.09 3.87 -16.32
N LEU A 98 0.92 4.32 -17.57
CA LEU A 98 0.07 5.47 -17.91
C LEU A 98 -1.38 5.26 -17.45
N ASP A 99 -1.96 4.08 -17.71
CA ASP A 99 -3.32 3.73 -17.27
C ASP A 99 -3.49 3.84 -15.75
N LEU A 100 -2.57 3.24 -15.00
CA LEU A 100 -2.60 3.26 -13.54
C LEU A 100 -2.29 4.65 -12.99
N CYS A 101 -1.36 5.37 -13.63
CA CYS A 101 -0.95 6.71 -13.23
C CYS A 101 -2.10 7.70 -13.41
N GLN A 102 -2.81 7.65 -14.53
CA GLN A 102 -3.95 8.51 -14.80
C GLN A 102 -5.10 8.29 -13.80
N LYS A 103 -5.43 7.01 -13.51
CA LYS A 103 -6.43 6.68 -12.48
C LYS A 103 -6.01 7.23 -11.13
N ASN A 104 -4.76 7.01 -10.74
CA ASN A 104 -4.24 7.50 -9.47
C ASN A 104 -4.21 9.04 -9.39
N GLN A 105 -3.91 9.74 -10.49
CA GLN A 105 -3.99 11.21 -10.52
C GLN A 105 -5.42 11.71 -10.27
N LYS A 106 -6.41 11.12 -10.94
CA LYS A 106 -7.83 11.49 -10.75
C LYS A 106 -8.27 11.27 -9.30
N GLU A 107 -7.90 10.14 -8.71
CA GLU A 107 -8.16 9.85 -7.29
C GLU A 107 -7.50 10.88 -6.35
N LEU A 108 -6.25 11.26 -6.63
CA LEU A 108 -5.55 12.29 -5.86
C LEU A 108 -6.22 13.66 -5.99
N MET A 109 -6.68 14.03 -7.18
CA MET A 109 -7.42 15.27 -7.42
C MET A 109 -8.74 15.29 -6.66
N TYR A 110 -9.53 14.21 -6.73
CA TYR A 110 -10.79 14.11 -6.00
C TYR A 110 -10.59 14.17 -4.48
N LYS A 111 -9.58 13.48 -3.95
CA LYS A 111 -9.22 13.55 -2.53
C LYS A 111 -8.84 14.96 -2.10
N LYS A 112 -8.05 15.69 -2.90
CA LYS A 112 -7.72 17.09 -2.62
C LYS A 112 -8.99 17.95 -2.55
N MET A 113 -9.89 17.81 -3.52
CA MET A 113 -11.16 18.54 -3.55
C MET A 113 -12.03 18.24 -2.31
N LEU A 114 -12.11 16.98 -1.88
CA LEU A 114 -12.84 16.62 -0.65
C LEU A 114 -12.23 17.24 0.60
N ILE A 115 -10.91 17.22 0.73
CA ILE A 115 -10.19 17.85 1.85
C ILE A 115 -10.46 19.36 1.85
N GLU A 116 -10.37 20.03 0.71
CA GLU A 116 -10.66 21.46 0.61
C GLU A 116 -12.10 21.78 0.98
N LYS A 117 -13.07 20.96 0.53
CA LYS A 117 -14.49 21.11 0.91
C LYS A 117 -14.70 20.92 2.41
N GLN A 118 -14.02 19.98 3.04
CA GLN A 118 -14.08 19.76 4.49
C GLN A 118 -13.42 20.91 5.26
N LEU A 119 -12.27 21.41 4.82
CA LEU A 119 -11.61 22.57 5.44
C LEU A 119 -12.48 23.83 5.32
N LYS A 120 -13.13 24.04 4.17
CA LYS A 120 -14.07 25.15 3.99
C LYS A 120 -15.29 25.02 4.91
N GLN A 121 -15.88 23.83 5.00
CA GLN A 121 -16.97 23.56 5.94
C GLN A 121 -16.52 23.78 7.40
N LYS A 122 -15.35 23.28 7.80
CA LYS A 122 -14.80 23.47 9.14
C LYS A 122 -14.61 24.96 9.47
N LYS A 123 -14.09 25.76 8.54
CA LYS A 123 -14.00 27.22 8.69
C LYS A 123 -15.36 27.90 8.79
N ILE A 124 -16.37 27.39 8.09
CA ILE A 124 -17.74 27.89 8.19
C ILE A 124 -18.34 27.53 9.55
N THR A 125 -18.04 26.35 10.11
CA THR A 125 -18.55 25.91 11.43
C THR A 125 -17.72 26.43 12.60
N THR A 126 -16.58 27.07 12.37
CA THR A 126 -15.86 27.79 13.42
C THR A 126 -16.51 29.15 13.66
N TYR A 127 -16.69 29.49 14.93
CA TYR A 127 -17.11 30.79 15.41
C TYR A 127 -16.02 31.41 16.28
N HIS A 128 -15.84 32.73 16.15
CA HIS A 128 -14.95 33.50 17.00
C HIS A 128 -15.73 34.19 18.13
N CYS A 129 -15.31 34.00 19.37
CA CYS A 129 -15.90 34.69 20.51
C CYS A 129 -15.71 36.21 20.39
N LYS A 130 -16.79 36.98 20.44
CA LYS A 130 -16.75 38.46 20.38
C LYS A 130 -15.99 39.11 21.54
N GLN A 131 -15.86 38.43 22.67
CA GLN A 131 -15.23 38.97 23.89
C GLN A 131 -13.71 38.73 23.94
N CYS A 132 -13.24 37.57 23.46
CA CYS A 132 -11.85 37.13 23.64
C CYS A 132 -11.20 36.60 22.36
N SER A 133 -11.89 36.69 21.22
CA SER A 133 -11.46 36.24 19.90
C SER A 133 -11.11 34.74 19.81
N TYR A 134 -11.42 33.96 20.83
CA TYR A 134 -11.17 32.51 20.83
C TYR A 134 -12.04 31.81 19.79
N GLU A 135 -11.40 30.98 18.96
CA GLU A 135 -12.05 30.16 17.93
C GLU A 135 -12.62 28.87 18.55
N MET A 136 -13.89 28.59 18.30
CA MET A 136 -14.60 27.41 18.80
C MET A 136 -15.62 26.90 17.77
N GLU A 137 -16.14 25.70 17.96
CA GLU A 137 -17.21 25.16 17.11
C GLU A 137 -18.53 25.90 17.37
N GLN A 138 -19.31 26.10 16.31
CA GLN A 138 -20.52 26.93 16.32
C GLN A 138 -21.61 26.45 17.28
N ASP A 139 -21.64 25.16 17.60
CA ASP A 139 -22.65 24.51 18.45
C ASP A 139 -22.54 24.89 19.95
N HIS A 140 -21.44 25.55 20.36
CA HIS A 140 -21.27 25.95 21.76
C HIS A 140 -21.96 27.28 22.07
N ASN A 141 -22.92 27.22 23.00
CA ASN A 141 -23.62 28.39 23.54
C ASN A 141 -22.77 29.22 24.51
N PHE A 142 -21.62 28.70 24.95
CA PHE A 142 -20.72 29.38 25.89
C PHE A 142 -19.27 29.32 25.38
N CYS A 143 -18.52 30.40 25.57
CA CYS A 143 -17.10 30.42 25.29
C CYS A 143 -16.31 29.67 26.36
N GLY A 144 -15.67 28.55 26.01
CA GLY A 144 -14.84 27.77 26.94
C GLY A 144 -13.60 28.50 27.49
N ARG A 145 -13.20 29.65 26.92
CA ARG A 145 -12.04 30.43 27.40
C ARG A 145 -12.42 31.56 28.35
N CYS A 146 -13.51 32.28 28.11
CA CYS A 146 -13.90 33.45 28.89
C CYS A 146 -15.31 33.37 29.49
N GLY A 147 -16.01 32.24 29.34
CA GLY A 147 -17.35 32.00 29.90
C GLY A 147 -18.49 32.79 29.23
N PHE A 148 -18.20 33.57 28.18
CA PHE A 148 -19.20 34.41 27.51
C PHE A 148 -20.31 33.57 26.86
N LYS A 149 -21.57 33.83 27.24
CA LYS A 149 -22.76 33.16 26.70
C LYS A 149 -23.25 33.86 25.43
N ARG A 150 -23.38 33.12 24.32
CA ARG A 150 -24.09 33.58 23.12
C ARG A 150 -25.59 33.59 23.44
N LYS A 151 -26.24 34.76 23.33
CA LYS A 151 -27.69 34.92 23.44
C LYS A 151 -28.36 34.52 22.14
#